data_AF-A0A854CM56-F1
#
_entry.id   AF-A0A854CM56-F1
#
_cell.length_a   1.000
_cell.length_b   1.000
_cell.length_c   1.000
_cell.angle_alpha   90.00
_cell.angle_beta   90.00
_cell.angle_gamma   90.00
#
_symmetry.space_group_name_H-M   'P 1'
#
loop_
_entity.id
_entity.type
_entity.pdbx_description
1 polymer ?
#
loop_
_entity_poly.entity_id
_entity_poly.type
_entity_poly.pdbx_seq_one_letter_code
_entity_poly.pdbx_strand_id
1 'polypeptide(L)' 'ESFNGRLRDECLNEHWFPTLLHARTEIERWRREYNEHRPKKTIGGMTPAAYAQQLANSDIINPGL' A
#
# COMPACT_ATOMS: atom_id res chain seq x y z
N GLU A 1 1.92 14.48 -3.15
CA GLU A 1 1.35 13.11 -3.20
C GLU A 1 2.46 12.12 -3.59
N SER A 2 2.75 11.08 -2.80
CA SER A 2 3.91 10.19 -3.03
C SER A 2 3.55 8.76 -3.47
N PHE A 3 2.29 8.34 -3.32
CA PHE A 3 1.84 7.00 -3.68
C PHE A 3 1.83 6.79 -5.19
N ASN A 4 1.06 7.61 -5.92
CA ASN A 4 0.91 7.48 -7.38
C ASN A 4 2.25 7.66 -8.13
N GLY A 5 3.12 8.55 -7.64
CA GLY A 5 4.47 8.71 -8.19
C GLY A 5 5.30 7.44 -8.05
N ARG A 6 5.30 6.82 -6.86
CA ARG A 6 6.03 5.57 -6.60
C ARG A 6 5.46 4.36 -7.31
N LEU A 7 4.14 4.26 -7.44
CA LEU A 7 3.52 3.19 -8.22
C LEU A 7 3.97 3.25 -9.69
N ARG A 8 4.03 4.45 -10.27
CA ARG A 8 4.51 4.62 -11.64
C ARG A 8 5.99 4.27 -11.77
N ASP A 9 6.82 4.85 -10.91
CA ASP A 9 8.27 4.73 -10.98
C ASP A 9 8.76 3.31 -10.63
N GLU A 10 8.26 2.73 -9.54
CA GLU A 10 8.76 1.48 -8.96
C GLU A 10 7.99 0.21 -9.39
N CYS A 11 6.95 0.33 -10.22
CA CYS A 11 6.14 -0.83 -10.63
C CYS A 11 5.80 -0.76 -12.11
N LEU A 12 5.08 0.28 -12.52
CA LEU A 12 4.53 0.34 -13.88
C LEU A 12 5.58 0.64 -14.95
N ASN A 13 6.59 1.45 -14.63
CA ASN A 13 7.66 1.80 -15.57
C ASN A 13 8.79 0.77 -15.60
N GLU A 14 8.97 -0.03 -14.55
CA GLU A 14 10.03 -1.06 -14.48
C GLU A 14 9.65 -2.37 -15.19
N HIS A 15 8.35 -2.64 -15.38
CA HIS A 15 7.88 -3.92 -15.89
C HIS A 15 7.16 -3.77 -17.23
N TRP A 16 7.58 -4.56 -18.22
CA TRP A 16 6.75 -4.80 -19.40
C TRP A 16 5.70 -5.86 -19.08
N PHE A 17 4.43 -5.55 -19.33
CA PHE A 17 3.33 -6.47 -19.04
C PHE A 17 2.84 -7.16 -20.32
N PRO A 18 3.25 -8.41 -20.61
CA PRO A 18 2.82 -9.13 -21.81
C PRO A 18 1.35 -9.57 -21.74
N THR A 19 0.76 -9.65 -20.53
CA THR A 19 -0.65 -10.03 -20.33
C THR A 19 -1.26 -9.26 -19.16
N LEU A 20 -2.59 -9.12 -19.15
CA LEU A 20 -3.33 -8.53 -18.02
C LEU A 20 -3.16 -9.34 -16.73
N LEU A 21 -3.01 -10.67 -16.82
CA LEU A 21 -2.76 -11.50 -15.65
C LEU A 21 -1.41 -11.16 -15.03
N HIS A 22 -0.35 -11.02 -15.84
CA HIS A 22 0.96 -10.62 -15.36
C HIS A 22 0.93 -9.25 -14.71
N ALA A 23 0.27 -8.26 -15.34
CA ALA A 23 0.08 -6.94 -14.76
C ALA A 23 -0.60 -6.99 -13.38
N ARG A 24 -1.69 -7.76 -13.25
CA ARG A 24 -2.38 -7.90 -11.97
C ARG A 24 -1.49 -8.52 -10.90
N THR A 25 -0.73 -9.56 -11.23
CA THR A 25 0.17 -10.21 -10.27
C THR A 25 1.26 -9.25 -9.79
N GLU A 26 1.93 -8.53 -10.69
CA GLU A 26 3.01 -7.61 -10.35
C GLU A 26 2.50 -6.40 -9.55
N ILE A 27 1.35 -5.83 -9.94
CA ILE A 27 0.72 -4.73 -9.20
C ILE A 27 0.31 -5.19 -7.80
N GLU A 28 -0.29 -6.37 -7.65
CA GLU A 28 -0.69 -6.90 -6.34
C GLU A 28 0.53 -7.21 -5.45
N ARG A 29 1.61 -7.72 -6.04
CA ARG A 29 2.88 -7.92 -5.34
C ARG A 29 3.43 -6.59 -4.84
N TRP A 30 3.52 -5.58 -5.71
CA TRP A 30 4.00 -4.25 -5.33
C TRP A 30 3.12 -3.62 -4.25
N ARG A 31 1.79 -3.78 -4.36
CA ARG A 31 0.82 -3.27 -3.39
C ARG A 31 1.05 -3.87 -1.99
N ARG A 32 1.30 -5.18 -1.91
CA ARG A 32 1.64 -5.84 -0.64
C ARG A 32 2.93 -5.31 -0.05
N GLU A 33 4.00 -5.27 -0.86
CA GLU A 33 5.29 -4.74 -0.41
C GLU A 33 5.19 -3.30 0.10
N TYR A 34 4.46 -2.44 -0.61
CA TYR A 34 4.25 -1.06 -0.20
C TYR A 34 3.46 -0.94 1.10
N ASN A 35 2.41 -1.75 1.26
CA ASN A 35 1.51 -1.66 2.41
C ASN A 35 2.05 -2.37 3.66
N GLU A 36 2.78 -3.47 3.51
CA GLU A 36 3.19 -4.34 4.59
C GLU A 36 4.63 -4.07 5.05
N HIS A 37 5.52 -3.68 4.13
CA HIS A 37 6.96 -3.59 4.42
C HIS A 37 7.53 -2.18 4.44
N ARG A 38 6.81 -1.17 3.93
CA ARG A 38 7.34 0.21 3.85
C ARG A 38 6.77 1.13 4.95
N PRO A 39 7.51 1.34 6.05
CA PRO A 39 7.10 2.30 7.07
C PRO A 39 7.08 3.73 6.52
N LYS A 40 6.07 4.50 6.93
CA LYS A 40 5.87 5.88 6.49
C LYS A 40 5.99 6.80 7.70
N LYS A 41 6.93 7.75 7.62
CA LYS A 41 7.13 8.76 8.68
C LYS A 41 5.86 9.57 8.98
N THR A 42 5.01 9.80 7.98
CA THR A 42 3.75 10.54 8.13
C THR A 42 2.74 9.84 9.04
N ILE A 43 2.75 8.50 9.13
CA ILE A 43 1.90 7.71 10.03
C ILE A 43 2.72 7.16 11.21
N GLY A 44 3.57 8.01 11.79
CA GLY A 44 4.36 7.66 12.97
C GLY A 44 5.43 6.59 12.74
N GLY A 45 5.84 6.35 11.49
CA GLY A 45 6.79 5.29 11.16
C GLY A 45 6.15 3.90 11.04
N MET A 46 4.83 3.81 11.06
CA MET A 46 4.10 2.56 10.83
C MET A 46 4.02 2.23 9.34
N THR A 47 3.77 0.96 9.02
CA THR A 47 3.42 0.54 7.67
C THR A 47 1.95 0.88 7.41
N PRO A 48 1.54 1.15 6.16
CA PRO A 48 0.14 1.42 5.84
C PRO A 48 -0.83 0.35 6.36
N ALA A 49 -0.43 -0.92 6.31
CA ALA A 49 -1.21 -2.04 6.86
C ALA A 49 -1.36 -1.94 8.39
N ALA A 50 -0.28 -1.67 9.12
CA ALA A 50 -0.33 -1.52 10.57
C ALA A 50 -1.19 -0.32 10.99
N TYR A 51 -1.09 0.79 10.27
CA TYR A 51 -1.92 1.97 10.51
C TYR A 51 -3.41 1.69 10.21
N ALA A 52 -3.72 0.96 9.13
CA ALA A 52 -5.10 0.55 8.84
C ALA A 52 -5.67 -0.39 9.92
N GLN A 53 -4.87 -1.31 10.46
CA GLN A 53 -5.27 -2.16 11.59
C GLN A 53 -5.52 -1.33 12.86
N GLN A 54 -4.68 -0.33 13.13
CA GLN A 54 -4.89 0.57 14.26
C GLN A 54 -6.17 1.40 14.10
N LEU A 55 -6.43 1.93 12.90
CA LEU A 55 -7.68 2.63 12.61
C LEU A 55 -8.90 1.72 12.79
N ALA A 56 -8.87 0.50 12.24
CA ALA A 56 -9.95 -0.47 12.40
C ALA A 56 -10.20 -0.78 13.88
N ASN A 57 -9.14 -0.98 14.67
CA ASN A 57 -9.27 -1.23 16.11
C ASN A 57 -9.77 0.01 16.88
N SER A 58 -9.37 1.22 16.47
CA SER A 58 -9.89 2.46 17.06
C SER A 58 -11.36 2.70 16.71
N ASP A 59 -11.81 2.34 15.51
CA ASP A 59 -13.21 2.40 15.08
C ASP A 59 -14.08 1.39 15.85
N ILE A 60 -13.54 0.19 16.12
CA ILE A 60 -14.17 -0.82 16.99
C ILE A 60 -14.31 -0.31 18.44
N ILE A 61 -13.36 0.50 18.92
CA ILE A 61 -13.34 1.03 20.31
C ILE A 61 -14.22 2.29 20.44
N ASN A 62 -14.58 2.97 19.35
CA ASN A 62 -15.50 4.11 19.34
C ASN A 62 -16.69 3.86 18.41
N PRO A 63 -17.69 3.06 18.80
CA PRO A 63 -18.89 2.84 17.99
C PRO A 63 -19.87 4.04 17.98
N GLY A 64 -19.40 5.29 18.10
CA GLY A 64 -20.27 6.45 18.01
C GLY A 64 -19.65 7.77 18.46
N LEU A 65 -19.21 8.56 17.49
CA LEU A 65 -19.38 10.02 17.48
C LEU A 65 -19.93 10.42 16.11
#